data_AF-A0A536LYZ0-F1
#
_entry.id   AF-A0A536LYZ0-F1
#
_cell.length_a   1.000
_cell.length_b   1.000
_cell.length_c   1.000
_cell.angle_alpha   90.00
_cell.angle_beta   90.00
_cell.angle_gamma   90.00
#
_symmetry.space_group_name_H-M   'P 1'
#
loop_
_entity.id
_entity.type
_entity.pdbx_description
1 polymer ?
#
loop_
_entity_poly.entity_id
_entity_poly.type
_entity_poly.pdbx_seq_one_letter_code
_entity_poly.pdbx_strand_id
1 'polypeptide(L)'
;MSQNDPYEPSQGGQYIPPPPAYQATSDIPPQSPYHYSPAAQQGNRGLLGWLVSAALAVWAVAKYGLLLLVKLPAGGTIISLIVSFGGYALVFGPWFAVALVVMILVHEMGHVVEIRRQGMQATAPIFIPF
;
A
#
# COMPACT_ATOMS: atom_id res chain seq x y z
N MET A 1 49.26 18.86 45.08
CA MET A 1 48.80 17.71 45.89
C MET A 1 47.91 18.29 46.97
N SER A 2 46.62 18.44 46.66
CA SER A 2 45.49 17.60 47.12
C SER A 2 44.96 18.21 48.43
N GLN A 3 43.75 18.74 48.55
CA GLN A 3 42.48 18.16 48.11
C GLN A 3 41.39 19.24 48.26
N ASN A 4 41.03 19.93 47.18
CA ASN A 4 39.74 20.62 47.11
C ASN A 4 38.77 19.58 46.55
N ASP A 5 38.16 18.78 47.42
CA ASP A 5 37.11 17.84 47.02
C ASP A 5 35.79 18.62 46.87
N PRO A 6 35.27 18.83 45.65
CA PRO A 6 34.03 19.59 45.43
C PRO A 6 32.76 18.80 45.80
N TYR A 7 32.91 17.64 46.46
CA TYR A 7 31.85 16.68 46.69
C TYR A 7 31.36 16.62 48.15
N GLU A 8 31.79 17.51 49.04
CA GLU A 8 31.12 17.65 50.33
C GLU A 8 29.87 18.54 50.18
N PRO A 9 28.65 17.99 50.29
CA PRO A 9 27.46 18.83 50.39
C PRO A 9 27.53 19.66 51.67
N SER A 10 27.17 20.93 51.59
CA SER A 10 27.07 21.84 52.73
C SER A 10 26.20 21.22 53.83
N GLN A 11 26.79 21.01 55.00
CA GLN A 11 26.17 20.42 56.21
C GLN A 11 25.15 21.39 56.87
N GLY A 12 24.25 21.96 56.08
CA GLY A 12 23.18 22.86 56.51
C GLY A 12 21.83 22.17 56.34
N GLY A 13 21.38 21.44 57.36
CA GLY A 13 20.11 20.72 57.36
C GLY A 13 18.88 21.64 57.41
N GLN A 14 18.52 22.24 56.28
CA GLN A 14 17.19 22.83 56.08
C GLN A 14 16.20 21.69 55.79
N TYR A 15 15.45 21.27 56.82
CA TYR A 15 14.36 20.31 56.66
C TYR A 15 13.21 20.97 55.89
N ILE A 16 12.98 20.52 54.65
CA ILE A 16 11.79 20.86 53.88
C ILE A 16 10.72 19.83 54.29
N PRO A 17 9.60 20.24 54.92
CA PRO A 17 8.54 19.29 55.25
C PRO A 17 7.95 18.69 53.97
N PRO A 18 7.56 17.40 53.98
CA PRO A 18 6.95 16.77 52.82
C PRO A 18 5.65 17.51 52.44
N PRO A 19 5.34 17.62 51.13
CA PRO A 19 4.09 18.21 50.69
C PRO A 19 2.89 17.43 51.28
N PRO A 20 1.77 18.11 51.56
CA PRO A 20 0.58 17.43 52.07
C PRO A 20 0.12 16.36 51.08
N ALA A 21 -0.28 15.19 51.59
CA ALA A 21 -0.81 14.12 50.78
C ALA A 21 -2.18 14.53 50.22
N TYR A 22 -2.25 14.86 48.94
CA TYR A 22 -3.52 15.03 48.25
C TYR A 22 -4.17 13.64 48.13
N GLN A 23 -5.30 13.43 48.80
CA GLN A 23 -6.13 12.26 48.51
C GLN A 23 -6.75 12.49 47.13
N ALA A 24 -6.47 11.60 46.17
CA ALA A 24 -7.14 11.60 44.88
C ALA A 24 -8.61 11.18 45.09
N THR A 25 -9.44 12.10 45.57
CA THR A 25 -10.88 11.90 45.63
C THR A 25 -11.40 12.16 44.23
N SER A 26 -11.87 11.13 43.53
CA SER A 26 -12.65 11.35 42.32
C SER A 26 -13.87 12.19 42.69
N ASP A 27 -14.01 13.40 42.14
CA ASP A 27 -15.14 14.31 42.38
C ASP A 27 -16.50 13.76 41.89
N ILE A 28 -16.49 12.56 41.33
CA ILE A 28 -17.67 11.89 40.81
C ILE A 28 -18.31 11.10 41.95
N PRO A 29 -19.56 11.45 42.36
CA PRO A 29 -20.24 10.74 43.43
C PRO A 29 -20.49 9.27 43.02
N PRO A 30 -20.46 8.31 43.96
CA PRO A 30 -20.61 6.87 43.67
C PRO A 30 -21.89 6.47 42.92
N GLN A 31 -22.87 7.36 42.87
CA GLN A 31 -24.19 7.17 42.25
C GLN A 31 -24.29 7.83 40.86
N SER A 32 -23.19 8.28 40.24
CA SER A 32 -23.29 8.99 38.96
C SER A 32 -23.84 8.07 37.85
N PRO A 33 -24.87 8.49 37.08
CA PRO A 33 -25.41 7.73 35.96
C PRO A 33 -24.36 7.48 34.85
N TYR A 34 -23.29 8.25 34.88
CA TYR A 34 -22.17 8.19 33.93
C TYR A 34 -21.18 7.05 34.24
N HIS A 35 -21.42 6.25 35.29
CA HIS A 35 -20.65 5.03 35.55
C HIS A 35 -20.92 3.87 34.58
N TYR A 36 -21.89 4.00 33.68
CA TYR A 36 -22.25 2.94 32.74
C TYR A 36 -21.93 3.32 31.29
N SER A 37 -20.87 2.73 30.73
CA SER A 37 -20.70 2.62 29.28
C SER A 37 -21.03 1.18 28.90
N PRO A 38 -22.07 0.90 28.10
CA PRO A 38 -22.34 -0.46 27.65
C PRO A 38 -21.12 -0.96 26.86
N ALA A 39 -20.64 -2.15 27.21
CA ALA A 39 -19.57 -2.78 26.44
C ALA A 39 -20.04 -2.91 24.97
N ALA A 40 -19.22 -2.42 24.04
CA ALA A 40 -19.52 -2.57 22.61
C ALA A 40 -19.75 -4.04 22.31
N GLN A 41 -20.95 -4.39 21.85
CA GLN A 41 -21.34 -5.77 21.61
C GLN A 41 -20.60 -6.26 20.36
N GLN A 42 -19.38 -6.76 20.56
CA GLN A 42 -18.46 -7.26 19.55
C GLN A 42 -18.95 -8.61 19.01
N GLY A 43 -20.06 -8.61 18.25
CA GLY A 43 -20.51 -9.78 17.52
C GLY A 43 -19.64 -10.05 16.28
N ASN A 44 -19.60 -11.30 15.80
CA ASN A 44 -18.95 -11.76 14.56
C ASN A 44 -19.35 -11.01 13.26
N ARG A 45 -20.17 -9.96 13.37
CA ARG A 45 -20.56 -9.03 12.31
C ARG A 45 -19.36 -8.32 11.67
N GLY A 46 -18.23 -8.18 12.38
CA GLY A 46 -17.01 -7.60 11.83
C GLY A 46 -16.39 -8.43 10.70
N LEU A 47 -16.23 -9.75 10.91
CA LEU A 47 -15.68 -10.67 9.91
C LEU A 47 -16.59 -10.82 8.69
N LEU A 48 -17.90 -11.01 8.93
CA LEU A 48 -18.89 -11.08 7.86
C LEU A 48 -18.97 -9.78 7.06
N GLY A 49 -18.98 -8.62 7.72
CA GLY A 49 -18.94 -7.32 7.06
C GLY A 49 -17.66 -7.10 6.25
N TRP A 50 -16.52 -7.59 6.76
CA TRP A 50 -15.25 -7.54 6.04
C TRP A 50 -15.26 -8.44 4.80
N LEU A 51 -15.76 -9.67 4.90
CA LEU A 51 -15.86 -10.59 3.76
C LEU A 51 -16.82 -10.05 2.68
N VAL A 52 -17.96 -9.50 3.08
CA VAL A 52 -18.93 -8.89 2.15
C VAL A 52 -18.33 -7.67 1.46
N SER A 53 -17.67 -6.78 2.21
CA SER A 53 -17.01 -5.60 1.62
C SER A 53 -15.86 -5.98 0.69
N ALA A 54 -15.06 -7.00 1.04
CA ALA A 54 -14.02 -7.53 0.16
C ALA A 54 -14.61 -8.10 -1.15
N ALA A 55 -15.68 -8.89 -1.05
CA ALA A 55 -16.35 -9.45 -2.23
C ALA A 55 -16.91 -8.36 -3.16
N LEU A 56 -17.54 -7.32 -2.59
CA LEU A 56 -18.05 -6.19 -3.36
C LEU A 56 -16.93 -5.37 -4.01
N ALA A 57 -15.80 -5.19 -3.31
CA ALA A 57 -14.63 -4.50 -3.87
C ALA A 57 -14.06 -5.27 -5.06
N VAL A 58 -13.88 -6.59 -4.95
CA VAL A 58 -13.42 -7.44 -6.07
C VAL A 58 -14.39 -7.36 -7.25
N TRP A 59 -15.69 -7.45 -6.99
CA TRP A 59 -16.72 -7.34 -8.05
C TRP A 59 -16.68 -5.98 -8.75
N ALA A 60 -16.55 -4.89 -7.99
CA ALA A 60 -16.45 -3.54 -8.54
C ALA A 60 -15.19 -3.40 -9.40
N VAL A 61 -14.02 -3.82 -8.91
CA VAL A 61 -12.77 -3.77 -9.66
C VAL A 61 -12.87 -4.60 -10.95
N ALA A 62 -13.45 -5.80 -10.90
CA ALA A 62 -13.64 -6.62 -12.09
C ALA A 62 -14.57 -5.94 -13.11
N LYS A 63 -15.74 -5.46 -12.68
CA LYS A 63 -16.74 -4.84 -13.56
C LYS A 63 -16.25 -3.53 -14.16
N TYR A 64 -15.75 -2.61 -13.33
CA TYR A 64 -15.33 -1.29 -13.75
C TYR A 64 -13.95 -1.31 -14.41
N GLY A 65 -13.05 -2.20 -13.96
CA GLY A 65 -11.77 -2.45 -14.62
C GLY A 65 -11.94 -3.02 -16.02
N LEU A 66 -12.85 -3.98 -16.22
CA LEU A 66 -13.19 -4.50 -17.55
C LEU A 66 -13.84 -3.42 -18.43
N LEU A 67 -14.76 -2.62 -17.89
CA LEU A 67 -15.37 -1.51 -18.62
C LEU A 67 -14.35 -0.45 -19.03
N LEU A 68 -13.41 -0.09 -18.14
CA LEU A 68 -12.33 0.84 -18.43
C LEU A 68 -11.43 0.27 -19.53
N LEU A 69 -11.04 -1.00 -19.40
CA LEU A 69 -10.21 -1.68 -20.38
C LEU A 69 -10.88 -1.63 -21.76
N VAL A 70 -12.14 -2.03 -21.88
CA VAL A 70 -12.88 -2.04 -23.16
C VAL A 70 -13.13 -0.63 -23.72
N LYS A 71 -13.31 0.39 -22.87
CA LYS A 71 -13.52 1.78 -23.33
C LYS A 71 -12.24 2.47 -23.82
N LEU A 72 -11.07 2.01 -23.40
CA LEU A 72 -9.82 2.58 -23.88
C LEU A 72 -9.58 2.15 -25.33
N PRO A 73 -9.11 3.04 -26.22
CA PRO A 73 -8.78 2.67 -27.61
C PRO A 73 -7.71 1.57 -27.69
N ALA A 74 -6.94 1.35 -26.61
CA ALA A 74 -5.95 0.28 -26.47
C ALA A 74 -6.49 -0.99 -25.77
N GLY A 75 -7.78 -1.03 -25.42
CA GLY A 75 -8.41 -2.08 -24.64
C GLY A 75 -8.32 -3.46 -25.26
N GLY A 76 -8.72 -3.56 -26.52
CA GLY A 76 -8.63 -4.81 -27.28
C GLY A 76 -7.19 -5.32 -27.38
N THR A 77 -6.23 -4.42 -27.54
CA THR A 77 -4.79 -4.73 -27.63
C THR A 77 -4.23 -5.27 -26.32
N ILE A 78 -4.66 -4.72 -25.18
CA ILE A 78 -4.24 -5.21 -23.86
C ILE A 78 -4.88 -6.58 -23.58
N ILE A 79 -6.17 -6.76 -23.92
CA ILE A 79 -6.85 -8.05 -23.74
C ILE A 79 -6.17 -9.13 -24.59
N SER A 80 -5.89 -8.86 -25.87
CA SER A 80 -5.21 -9.83 -26.73
C SER A 80 -3.81 -10.14 -26.22
N LEU A 81 -3.06 -9.15 -25.72
CA LEU A 81 -1.75 -9.35 -25.12
C LEU A 81 -1.81 -10.24 -23.87
N ILE A 82 -2.77 -10.02 -22.97
CA ILE A 82 -2.94 -10.83 -21.76
C ILE A 82 -3.31 -12.27 -22.12
N VAL A 83 -4.25 -12.46 -23.06
CA VAL A 83 -4.68 -13.80 -23.50
C VAL A 83 -3.52 -14.55 -24.16
N SER A 84 -2.81 -13.91 -25.08
CA SER A 84 -1.64 -14.52 -25.74
C SER A 84 -0.52 -14.81 -24.75
N PHE A 85 -0.19 -13.88 -23.85
CA PHE A 85 0.81 -14.10 -22.81
C PHE A 85 0.44 -15.29 -21.92
N GLY A 86 -0.81 -15.36 -21.45
CA GLY A 86 -1.30 -16.48 -20.66
C GLY A 86 -1.20 -17.81 -21.41
N GLY A 87 -1.59 -17.85 -22.69
CA GLY A 87 -1.47 -19.04 -23.53
C GLY A 87 -0.01 -19.51 -23.66
N TYR A 88 0.91 -18.61 -24.02
CA TYR A 88 2.33 -18.96 -24.15
C TYR A 88 2.97 -19.33 -22.80
N ALA A 89 2.57 -18.68 -21.71
CA ALA A 89 3.08 -18.98 -20.37
C ALA A 89 2.65 -20.38 -19.90
N LEU A 90 1.43 -20.80 -20.25
CA LEU A 90 0.92 -22.14 -19.92
C LEU A 90 1.56 -23.23 -20.76
N VAL A 91 1.80 -22.99 -22.06
CA VAL A 91 2.34 -24.00 -22.98
C VAL A 91 3.86 -24.14 -22.88
N PHE A 92 4.59 -23.02 -22.80
CA PHE A 92 6.05 -22.98 -22.88
C PHE A 92 6.73 -22.50 -21.59
N GLY A 93 5.93 -22.15 -20.57
CA GLY A 93 6.42 -21.62 -19.31
C GLY A 93 6.47 -20.09 -19.28
N PRO A 94 6.38 -19.48 -18.08
CA PRO A 94 6.27 -18.04 -17.91
C PRO A 94 7.49 -17.27 -18.43
N TRP A 95 8.69 -17.84 -18.30
CA TRP A 95 9.92 -17.22 -18.80
C TRP A 95 9.96 -17.12 -20.32
N PHE A 96 9.40 -18.10 -21.03
CA PHE A 96 9.29 -18.04 -22.48
C PHE A 96 8.35 -16.91 -22.91
N ALA A 97 7.19 -16.77 -22.27
CA ALA A 97 6.24 -15.71 -22.57
C ALA A 97 6.83 -14.31 -22.31
N VAL A 98 7.57 -14.14 -21.22
CA VAL A 98 8.29 -12.88 -20.93
C VAL A 98 9.36 -12.61 -21.98
N ALA A 99 10.18 -13.62 -22.32
CA ALA A 99 11.21 -13.49 -23.34
C ALA A 99 10.60 -13.09 -24.70
N LEU A 100 9.46 -13.68 -25.08
CA LEU A 100 8.76 -13.38 -26.33
C LEU A 100 8.27 -11.92 -26.37
N VAL A 101 7.68 -11.41 -25.29
CA VAL A 101 7.26 -10.00 -25.18
C VAL A 101 8.45 -9.05 -25.25
N VAL A 102 9.54 -9.36 -24.53
CA VAL A 102 10.77 -8.55 -24.56
C VAL A 102 11.40 -8.56 -25.95
N MET A 103 11.43 -9.71 -26.62
CA MET A 103 11.99 -9.84 -27.96
C MET A 103 11.23 -8.97 -28.96
N ILE A 104 9.89 -9.02 -28.93
CA ILE A 104 9.02 -8.18 -29.76
C ILE A 104 9.22 -6.69 -29.45
N LEU A 105 9.34 -6.31 -28.17
CA LEU A 105 9.61 -4.92 -27.79
C LEU A 105 10.94 -4.42 -28.35
N VAL A 106 12.00 -5.21 -28.21
CA VAL A 106 13.34 -4.88 -28.72
C VAL A 106 13.33 -4.81 -30.24
N HIS A 107 12.63 -5.73 -30.91
CA HIS A 107 12.46 -5.72 -32.35
C HIS A 107 11.80 -4.43 -32.83
N GLU A 108 10.69 -4.04 -32.20
CA GLU A 108 9.95 -2.83 -32.56
C GLU A 108 10.76 -1.55 -32.31
N MET A 109 11.49 -1.49 -31.18
CA MET A 109 12.40 -0.37 -30.89
C MET A 109 13.57 -0.29 -31.87
N GLY A 110 14.04 -1.42 -32.40
CA GLY A 110 15.06 -1.44 -33.45
C GLY A 110 14.61 -0.70 -34.72
N HIS A 111 13.37 -0.94 -35.16
CA HIS A 111 12.77 -0.22 -36.29
C HIS A 111 12.64 1.28 -35.99
N VAL A 112 12.15 1.64 -34.79
CA VAL A 112 12.03 3.04 -34.37
C VAL A 112 13.39 3.75 -34.39
N VAL A 113 14.44 3.10 -33.91
CA VAL A 113 15.81 3.65 -33.91
C VAL A 113 16.30 3.86 -35.33
N GLU A 114 16.12 2.90 -36.23
CA GLU A 114 16.57 3.02 -37.62
C GLU A 114 15.82 4.13 -38.38
N ILE A 115 14.50 4.22 -38.23
CA ILE A 115 13.69 5.30 -38.83
C ILE A 115 14.16 6.67 -38.33
N ARG A 116 14.45 6.79 -37.02
CA ARG A 116 14.98 8.03 -36.44
C ARG A 116 16.39 8.35 -36.95
N ARG A 117 17.25 7.36 -37.19
CA ARG A 117 18.57 7.56 -37.81
C ARG A 117 18.47 8.10 -39.23
N GLN A 118 17.41 7.74 -39.96
CA GLN A 118 17.12 8.23 -41.30
C GLN A 118 16.48 9.63 -41.32
N GLY A 119 16.33 10.29 -40.17
CA GLY A 119 15.78 11.65 -40.07
C GLY A 119 14.26 11.72 -40.23
N MET A 120 13.57 10.57 -40.25
CA MET A 120 12.12 10.49 -40.35
C MET A 120 11.47 10.46 -38.95
N GLN A 121 10.31 11.09 -38.82
CA GLN A 121 9.52 10.99 -37.59
C GLN A 121 8.88 9.60 -37.53
N ALA A 122 9.39 8.75 -36.64
CA ALA A 122 8.78 7.45 -36.38
C ALA A 122 7.39 7.66 -35.74
N THR A 123 6.35 7.23 -36.45
CA THR A 123 5.00 7.07 -35.91
C THR A 123 4.93 5.78 -35.07
N ALA A 124 3.84 5.61 -34.31
CA ALA A 124 3.56 4.44 -33.47
C ALA A 124 3.96 3.11 -34.14
N PRO A 125 4.40 2.13 -33.33
CA PRO A 125 4.87 0.81 -33.79
C PRO A 125 4.18 0.28 -35.04
N ILE A 126 4.94 0.10 -36.11
CA ILE A 126 4.48 -0.52 -37.35
C ILE A 126 5.32 -1.78 -37.53
N PHE A 127 4.71 -2.91 -37.15
CA PHE A 127 5.24 -4.23 -37.46
C PHE A 127 5.38 -4.34 -38.98
N ILE A 128 6.59 -4.20 -39.49
CA ILE A 128 6.93 -4.66 -40.83
C ILE A 128 7.25 -6.15 -40.67
N PRO A 129 6.38 -7.07 -41.12
CA PRO A 129 6.65 -8.49 -41.00
C PRO A 129 7.84 -8.85 -41.89
N PHE A 130 8.76 -9.65 -41.34
CA PHE A 130 9.74 -10.38 -42.12
C PHE A 130 9.09 -11.59 -42.82
#